data_AF-A0A7C9EEZ8-F1
#
_entry.id   AF-A0A7C9EEZ8-F1
#
_cell.length_a   1.000
_cell.length_b   1.000
_cell.length_c   1.000
_cell.angle_alpha   90.00
_cell.angle_beta   90.00
_cell.angle_gamma   90.00
#
_symmetry.space_group_name_H-M   'P 1'
#
loop_
_entity.id
_entity.type
_entity.pdbx_description
1 polymer ?
#
loop_
_entity_poly.entity_id
_entity_poly.type
_entity_poly.pdbx_seq_one_letter_code
_entity_poly.pdbx_strand_id
1 'polypeptide(L)'
;RCLKDMLSTFTPKFSTAKRVVGLGIEKRFETVHNRGPKVCDRVAILTLCHGTTCLIVQLHLMISPPFSLSAFLQRPELSFMGVGIKHSLEALETEYGIKCRNAVDLAQLAATVKN
;
A
#
# COMPACT_ATOMS: atom_id res chain seq x y z
N ARG A 1 18.86 -7.09 -0.82
CA ARG A 1 18.60 -5.64 -0.63
C ARG A 1 17.62 -5.48 0.52
N CYS A 2 17.80 -4.51 1.40
CA CYS A 2 16.80 -4.29 2.45
C CYS A 2 15.58 -3.55 1.88
N LEU A 3 14.44 -3.59 2.58
CA LEU A 3 13.21 -2.93 2.14
C LEU A 3 13.42 -1.42 1.93
N LYS A 4 14.17 -0.77 2.82
CA LYS A 4 14.50 0.66 2.72
C LYS A 4 15.21 1.00 1.40
N ASP A 5 16.17 0.18 0.98
CA ASP A 5 16.89 0.39 -0.28
C ASP A 5 15.96 0.26 -1.48
N MET A 6 15.07 -0.74 -1.45
CA MET A 6 14.08 -0.94 -2.52
C MET A 6 13.10 0.23 -2.60
N LEU A 7 12.59 0.71 -1.46
CA LEU A 7 11.71 1.88 -1.39
C LEU A 7 12.39 3.18 -1.86
N SER A 8 13.71 3.32 -1.64
CA SER A 8 14.47 4.49 -2.12
C SER A 8 14.50 4.64 -3.64
N THR A 9 14.21 3.58 -4.40
CA THR A 9 14.11 3.69 -5.86
C THR A 9 12.86 4.45 -6.31
N PHE A 10 11.83 4.46 -5.46
CA PHE A 10 10.58 5.19 -5.68
C PHE A 10 10.68 6.64 -5.24
N THR A 11 11.74 7.04 -4.53
CA THR A 11 11.86 8.42 -4.03
C THR A 11 12.51 9.35 -5.07
N PRO A 12 11.95 10.55 -5.33
CA PRO A 12 12.60 11.51 -6.22
C PRO A 12 13.94 11.96 -5.62
N LYS A 13 15.01 11.99 -6.42
CA LYS A 13 16.34 12.43 -5.96
C LYS A 13 16.55 13.95 -6.11
N PHE A 14 15.96 14.57 -7.12
CA PHE A 14 16.27 15.96 -7.51
C PHE A 14 15.05 16.76 -7.99
N SER A 15 13.83 16.27 -7.75
CA SER A 15 12.61 16.92 -8.25
C SER A 15 11.69 17.32 -7.12
N THR A 16 11.15 18.53 -7.21
CA THR A 16 10.07 19.05 -6.37
C THR A 16 8.69 18.56 -6.82
N ALA A 17 8.59 17.92 -7.99
CA ALA A 17 7.34 17.36 -8.49
C ALA A 17 6.93 16.14 -7.67
N LYS A 18 5.64 16.07 -7.33
CA LYS A 18 5.07 14.89 -6.68
C LYS A 18 5.22 13.68 -7.59
N ARG A 19 5.69 12.57 -7.04
CA ARG A 19 5.80 11.30 -7.76
C ARG A 19 4.60 10.42 -7.44
N VAL A 20 3.99 9.90 -8.50
CA VAL A 20 2.87 8.97 -8.42
C VAL A 20 3.36 7.55 -8.22
N VAL A 21 2.76 6.85 -7.26
CA VAL A 21 3.02 5.43 -6.94
C VAL A 21 1.69 4.70 -6.91
N GLY A 22 1.54 3.66 -7.73
CA GLY A 22 0.40 2.74 -7.65
C GLY A 22 0.48 1.93 -6.36
N LEU A 23 -0.64 1.79 -5.65
CA LEU A 23 -0.76 1.04 -4.40
C LEU A 23 -1.94 0.07 -4.50
N GLY A 24 -1.68 -1.20 -4.20
CA GLY A 24 -2.70 -2.24 -4.10
C GLY A 24 -2.35 -3.26 -3.01
N ILE A 25 -3.36 -3.98 -2.52
CA ILE A 25 -3.17 -5.06 -1.56
C ILE A 25 -3.84 -6.34 -2.05
N GLU A 26 -3.31 -7.48 -1.63
CA GLU A 26 -4.00 -8.77 -1.73
C GLU A 26 -4.20 -9.35 -0.34
N LYS A 27 -5.38 -9.95 -0.13
CA LYS A 27 -5.75 -10.57 1.14
C LYS A 27 -5.62 -12.09 1.07
N ARG A 28 -5.23 -12.69 2.19
CA ARG A 28 -5.28 -14.13 2.43
C ARG A 28 -6.47 -14.43 3.32
N PHE A 29 -7.26 -15.42 2.94
CA PHE A 29 -8.40 -15.90 3.70
C PHE A 29 -8.03 -17.16 4.46
N GLU A 30 -8.36 -17.21 5.74
CA GLU A 30 -8.11 -18.34 6.61
C GLU A 30 -9.39 -18.74 7.34
N THR A 31 -9.62 -20.05 7.45
CA THR A 31 -10.77 -20.58 8.19
C THR A 31 -10.34 -20.91 9.60
N VAL A 32 -10.82 -20.15 10.58
CA VAL A 32 -10.53 -20.37 12.00
C VAL A 32 -11.63 -21.25 12.58
N HIS A 33 -11.23 -22.37 13.20
CA HIS A 33 -12.15 -23.40 13.70
C HIS A 33 -12.43 -23.28 15.21
N ASN A 34 -12.23 -22.09 15.80
CA ASN A 34 -12.53 -21.84 17.21
C ASN A 34 -13.95 -21.26 17.36
N ARG A 35 -14.89 -22.10 17.82
CA ARG A 35 -16.33 -21.79 18.02
C ARG A 35 -17.15 -21.69 16.71
N GLY A 36 -16.91 -22.60 15.77
CA GLY A 36 -17.59 -22.66 14.46
C GLY A 36 -16.73 -22.11 13.32
N PRO A 37 -17.06 -22.39 12.05
CA PRO A 37 -16.28 -21.95 10.90
C PRO A 37 -16.43 -20.43 10.73
N LYS A 38 -15.35 -19.68 11.02
CA LYS A 38 -15.26 -18.25 10.72
C LYS A 38 -14.17 -18.02 9.67
N VAL A 39 -14.52 -17.32 8.59
CA VAL A 39 -13.55 -16.83 7.61
C VAL A 39 -13.01 -15.50 8.11
N CYS A 40 -11.70 -15.42 8.31
CA CYS A 40 -10.99 -14.19 8.57
C CYS A 40 -10.10 -13.87 7.37
N ASP A 41 -9.99 -12.60 7.03
CA ASP A 41 -9.04 -12.11 6.03
C ASP A 41 -7.90 -11.34 6.69
N ARG A 42 -6.73 -11.37 6.05
CA ARG A 42 -5.57 -10.55 6.42
C ARG A 42 -4.87 -10.04 5.18
N VAL A 43 -4.34 -8.83 5.21
CA VAL A 43 -3.47 -8.32 4.16
C VAL A 43 -2.21 -9.17 4.10
N ALA A 44 -2.00 -9.82 2.96
CA ALA A 44 -0.86 -10.72 2.76
C ALA A 44 0.22 -10.11 1.89
N ILE A 45 -0.17 -9.28 0.93
CA ILE A 45 0.71 -8.63 -0.03
C ILE A 45 0.35 -7.14 -0.11
N LEU A 46 1.38 -6.30 -0.12
CA LEU A 46 1.30 -4.91 -0.57
C LEU A 46 2.13 -4.77 -1.84
N THR A 47 1.53 -4.17 -2.87
CA THR A 47 2.20 -3.88 -4.14
C THR A 47 2.36 -2.37 -4.30
N LEU A 48 3.57 -1.94 -4.62
CA LEU A 48 3.90 -0.54 -4.94
C LEU A 48 4.50 -0.47 -6.34
N CYS A 49 3.93 0.32 -7.24
CA CYS A 49 4.38 0.41 -8.63
C CYS A 49 4.69 1.85 -9.06
N HIS A 50 5.78 2.04 -9.79
CA HIS A 50 6.15 3.32 -10.41
C HIS A 50 6.88 3.06 -11.73
N GLY A 51 6.36 3.65 -12.82
CA GLY A 51 6.87 3.40 -14.16
C GLY A 51 6.80 1.90 -14.50
N THR A 52 7.93 1.30 -14.82
CA THR A 52 8.06 -0.14 -15.14
C THR A 52 8.45 -1.01 -13.95
N THR A 53 8.56 -0.43 -12.75
CA THR A 53 9.01 -1.15 -11.55
C THR A 53 7.87 -1.36 -10.58
N CYS A 54 7.71 -2.59 -10.10
CA CYS A 54 6.82 -2.93 -9.01
C CYS A 54 7.61 -3.60 -7.87
N LEU A 55 7.32 -3.20 -6.65
CA LEU A 55 7.81 -3.81 -5.42
C LEU A 55 6.64 -4.57 -4.78
N ILE A 56 6.83 -5.87 -4.60
CA ILE A 56 5.88 -6.76 -3.94
C ILE A 56 6.40 -7.04 -2.54
N VAL A 57 5.64 -6.63 -1.52
CA VAL A 57 5.98 -6.80 -0.11
C VAL A 57 5.04 -7.82 0.50
N GLN A 58 5.60 -8.97 0.91
CA GLN A 58 4.84 -10.03 1.58
C GLN A 58 4.66 -9.71 3.06
N LEU A 59 3.56 -9.03 3.40
CA LEU A 59 3.24 -8.61 4.77
C LEU A 59 2.88 -9.78 5.69
N HIS A 60 2.34 -10.88 5.15
CA HIS A 60 1.98 -12.07 5.95
C HIS A 60 3.18 -12.76 6.61
N LEU A 61 4.40 -12.58 6.09
CA LEU A 61 5.62 -13.15 6.66
C LEU A 61 6.26 -12.23 7.70
N MET A 62 5.70 -11.05 7.94
CA MET A 62 6.29 -10.04 8.82
C MET A 62 5.66 -10.11 10.21
N ILE A 63 6.52 -10.23 11.23
CA ILE A 63 6.11 -10.21 12.64
C ILE A 63 5.61 -8.83 13.05
N SER A 64 6.11 -7.76 12.41
CA SER A 64 5.70 -6.39 12.65
C SER A 64 5.79 -5.54 11.37
N PRO A 65 5.03 -4.43 11.29
CA PRO A 65 5.09 -3.52 10.16
C PRO A 65 6.50 -2.92 10.04
N PRO A 66 7.16 -2.98 8.88
CA PRO A 66 8.49 -2.41 8.76
C PRO A 66 8.39 -0.89 8.83
N PHE A 67 9.05 -0.27 9.82
CA PHE A 67 9.08 1.19 10.02
C PHE A 67 9.39 1.97 8.73
N SER A 68 10.28 1.41 7.89
CA SER A 68 10.62 2.00 6.58
C SER A 68 9.42 2.13 5.63
N LEU A 69 8.48 1.19 5.65
CA LEU A 69 7.27 1.25 4.84
C LEU A 69 6.29 2.31 5.36
N SER A 70 6.08 2.35 6.68
CA SER A 70 5.24 3.37 7.32
C SER A 70 5.77 4.78 7.03
N ALA A 71 7.08 4.99 7.20
CA ALA A 71 7.73 6.26 6.88
C ALA A 71 7.61 6.61 5.38
N PHE A 72 7.74 5.62 4.50
CA PHE A 72 7.63 5.81 3.05
C PHE A 72 6.23 6.29 2.63
N LEU A 73 5.16 5.69 3.18
CA LEU A 73 3.78 6.07 2.89
C LEU A 73 3.37 7.44 3.47
N GLN A 74 4.21 8.02 4.33
CA GLN A 74 4.04 9.36 4.91
C GLN A 74 4.79 10.47 4.16
N ARG A 75 5.55 10.14 3.11
CA ARG A 75 6.36 11.10 2.35
C ARG A 75 5.47 12.10 1.58
N PRO A 76 5.53 13.42 1.88
CA PRO A 76 4.72 14.43 1.19
C PRO A 76 4.98 14.57 -0.32
N GLU A 77 6.16 14.16 -0.78
CA GLU A 77 6.61 14.16 -2.18
C GLU A 77 6.05 12.98 -2.99
N LEU A 78 5.33 12.04 -2.35
CA LEU A 78 4.68 10.91 -3.01
C LEU A 78 3.16 11.09 -3.00
N SER A 79 2.51 10.63 -4.07
CA SER A 79 1.06 10.46 -4.16
C SER A 79 0.75 9.01 -4.51
N PHE A 80 -0.02 8.36 -3.65
CA PHE A 80 -0.40 6.96 -3.79
C PHE A 80 -1.75 6.83 -4.46
N MET A 81 -1.84 5.98 -5.48
CA MET A 81 -3.03 5.85 -6.31
C MET A 81 -3.46 4.40 -6.44
N GLY A 82 -4.76 4.16 -6.41
CA GLY A 82 -5.33 2.84 -6.58
C GLY A 82 -6.84 2.91 -6.78
N VAL A 83 -7.44 1.82 -7.25
CA VAL A 83 -8.90 1.69 -7.34
C VAL A 83 -9.42 1.18 -6.00
N GLY A 84 -10.39 1.87 -5.41
CA GLY A 84 -10.87 1.51 -4.06
C GLY A 84 -9.80 1.66 -2.99
N ILE A 85 -8.82 2.55 -3.19
CA ILE A 85 -7.61 2.64 -2.36
C ILE A 85 -7.93 2.87 -0.88
N LYS A 86 -9.05 3.52 -0.58
CA LYS A 86 -9.51 3.75 0.80
C LYS A 86 -9.65 2.45 1.58
N HIS A 87 -10.26 1.41 0.99
CA HIS A 87 -10.41 0.10 1.63
C HIS A 87 -9.06 -0.59 1.85
N SER A 88 -8.14 -0.46 0.89
CA SER A 88 -6.78 -0.96 1.03
C SER A 88 -6.05 -0.31 2.21
N LEU A 89 -6.18 1.01 2.37
CA LEU A 89 -5.55 1.76 3.45
C LEU A 89 -6.20 1.49 4.81
N GLU A 90 -7.53 1.36 4.88
CA GLU A 90 -8.24 0.96 6.09
C GLU A 90 -7.77 -0.41 6.59
N ALA A 91 -7.58 -1.38 5.70
CA ALA A 91 -7.05 -2.70 6.04
C ALA A 91 -5.60 -2.62 6.53
N LEU A 92 -4.73 -1.85 5.86
CA LEU A 92 -3.34 -1.64 6.28
C LEU A 92 -3.24 -0.93 7.64
N GLU A 93 -4.10 0.05 7.91
CA GLU A 93 -4.13 0.73 9.21
C GLU A 93 -4.64 -0.20 10.31
N THR A 94 -5.71 -0.95 10.05
CA THR A 94 -6.30 -1.87 11.04
C THR A 94 -5.35 -3.00 11.42
N GLU A 95 -4.68 -3.60 10.44
CA GLU A 95 -3.85 -4.79 10.67
C GLU A 95 -2.40 -4.46 11.02
N TYR A 96 -1.88 -3.34 10.51
CA TYR A 96 -0.46 -2.99 10.60
C TYR A 96 -0.21 -1.58 11.15
N GLY A 97 -1.23 -0.79 11.48
CA GLY A 97 -1.06 0.60 11.91
C GLY A 97 -0.45 1.52 10.84
N ILE A 98 -0.45 1.09 9.58
CA ILE A 98 0.18 1.82 8.47
C ILE A 98 -0.82 2.82 7.89
N LYS A 99 -0.48 4.11 7.99
CA LYS A 99 -1.23 5.21 7.38
C LYS A 99 -0.56 5.67 6.09
N CYS A 100 -1.35 6.26 5.19
CA CYS A 100 -0.87 6.90 3.97
C CYS A 100 -1.25 8.38 3.96
N ARG A 101 -0.27 9.26 3.71
CA ARG A 101 -0.48 10.72 3.77
C ARG A 101 -1.26 11.26 2.58
N ASN A 102 -0.91 10.82 1.38
CA ASN A 102 -1.43 11.38 0.12
C ASN A 102 -2.00 10.24 -0.72
N ALA A 103 -3.28 9.91 -0.52
CA ALA A 103 -3.97 8.87 -1.30
C ALA A 103 -4.97 9.50 -2.27
N VAL A 104 -5.06 8.95 -3.49
CA VAL A 104 -6.03 9.35 -4.50
C VAL A 104 -6.71 8.10 -5.03
N ASP A 105 -8.03 8.07 -4.94
CA ASP A 105 -8.83 7.00 -5.53
C ASP A 105 -9.00 7.25 -7.04
N LEU A 106 -8.52 6.30 -7.85
CA LEU A 106 -8.54 6.43 -9.30
C LEU A 106 -9.95 6.35 -9.88
N ALA A 107 -10.87 5.61 -9.25
CA ALA A 107 -12.26 5.54 -9.74
C ALA A 107 -12.97 6.88 -9.53
N GLN A 108 -12.76 7.52 -8.37
CA GLN A 108 -13.28 8.86 -8.11
C GLN A 108 -12.66 9.90 -9.04
N LEU A 109 -11.34 9.85 -9.23
CA LEU A 109 -10.64 10.76 -10.15
C LEU A 109 -11.19 10.61 -11.57
N ALA A 110 -11.32 9.38 -12.08
CA ALA A 110 -11.83 9.10 -13.41
C ALA A 110 -13.26 9.65 -13.61
N ALA A 111 -14.12 9.60 -12.58
CA ALA A 111 -15.47 10.17 -12.65
C ALA A 111 -15.49 11.71 -12.80
N THR A 112 -14.41 12.40 -12.43
CA THR A 112 -14.30 13.86 -12.54
C THR A 112 -13.66 14.34 -13.85
N VAL A 113 -12.90 13.49 -14.52
CA VAL A 113 -12.22 13.84 -15.77
C VAL A 113 -13.23 13.72 -16.91
N LYS A 114 -13.49 14.83 -17.60
CA LYS A 114 -14.28 14.83 -18.83
C LYS A 114 -13.34 14.59 -20.02
N ASN A 115 -13.71 13.65 -20.87
CA ASN A 115 -13.06 13.43 -22.17
C ASN A 115 -13.50 14.50 -23.18
#